data_AF-A0A6P3XCH7-F1
#
_entry.id   AF-A0A6P3XCH7-F1
#
_cell.length_a   1.000
_cell.length_b   1.000
_cell.length_c   1.000
_cell.angle_alpha   90.00
_cell.angle_beta   90.00
_cell.angle_gamma   90.00
#
_symmetry.space_group_name_H-M   'P 1'
#
loop_
_entity.id
_entity.type
_entity.pdbx_description
1 polymer ?
#
loop_
_entity_poly.entity_id
_entity_poly.type
_entity_poly.pdbx_seq_one_letter_code
_entity_poly.pdbx_strand_id
1 'polypeptide(L)'
;MLATAHSLKMISLAHAFVVCTVIYIVLFADTTNGQHYSSKYDTIDIEAILDTPRLRNQYVNCILNVSPCVTGAARYLKENYAEAFVTRCKKCTEKQAEFFDKVADWFTKNDPETWDRAIKLAIKELRDKNS
;
A
#
# COMPACT_ATOMS: atom_id res chain seq x y z
N MET A 1 -4.27 -47.03 -34.38
CA MET A 1 -5.24 -46.32 -33.48
C MET A 1 -4.65 -45.94 -32.12
N LEU A 2 -3.63 -46.62 -31.59
CA LEU A 2 -3.01 -46.26 -30.29
C LEU A 2 -2.15 -44.97 -30.33
N ALA A 3 -1.38 -44.78 -31.40
CA ALA A 3 -0.46 -43.64 -31.55
C ALA A 3 -1.17 -42.28 -31.66
N THR A 4 -2.39 -42.25 -32.25
CA THR A 4 -3.22 -41.06 -32.40
C THR A 4 -3.88 -40.63 -31.08
N ALA A 5 -4.25 -41.59 -30.23
CA ALA A 5 -4.79 -41.30 -28.89
C ALA A 5 -3.70 -40.80 -27.91
N HIS A 6 -2.48 -41.33 -28.05
CA HIS A 6 -1.33 -40.88 -27.26
C HIS A 6 -0.93 -39.44 -27.60
N SER A 7 -0.85 -39.12 -28.89
CA SER A 7 -0.58 -37.75 -29.37
C SER A 7 -1.68 -36.76 -28.96
N LEU A 8 -2.95 -37.16 -28.97
CA LEU A 8 -4.06 -36.31 -28.53
C LEU A 8 -4.02 -35.98 -27.02
N LYS A 9 -3.65 -36.96 -26.17
CA LYS A 9 -3.45 -36.74 -24.72
C LYS A 9 -2.28 -35.82 -24.42
N MET A 10 -1.17 -35.97 -25.15
CA MET A 10 0.00 -35.10 -25.00
C MET A 10 -0.32 -33.65 -25.39
N ILE A 11 -1.10 -33.46 -26.46
CA ILE A 11 -1.58 -32.14 -26.86
C ILE A 11 -2.49 -31.53 -25.78
N SER A 12 -3.44 -32.29 -25.23
CA SER A 12 -4.34 -31.80 -24.18
C SER A 12 -3.61 -31.41 -22.89
N LEU A 13 -2.59 -32.18 -22.48
CA LEU A 13 -1.74 -31.84 -21.33
C LEU A 13 -0.91 -30.58 -21.55
N ALA A 14 -0.35 -30.40 -22.74
CA ALA A 14 0.39 -29.18 -23.09
C ALA A 14 -0.52 -27.93 -23.07
N HIS A 15 -1.75 -28.05 -23.57
CA HIS A 15 -2.74 -26.97 -23.50
C HIS A 15 -3.12 -26.65 -22.05
N ALA A 16 -3.36 -27.67 -21.22
CA ALA A 16 -3.65 -27.47 -19.80
C ALA A 16 -2.49 -26.75 -19.09
N PHE A 17 -1.25 -27.15 -19.35
CA PHE A 17 -0.07 -26.50 -18.78
C PHE A 17 0.06 -25.04 -19.23
N VAL A 18 -0.11 -24.74 -20.52
CA VAL A 18 -0.09 -23.36 -21.05
C VAL A 18 -1.21 -22.51 -20.47
N VAL A 19 -2.41 -23.07 -20.31
CA VAL A 19 -3.53 -22.35 -19.66
C VAL A 19 -3.22 -22.06 -18.19
N CYS A 20 -2.68 -23.04 -17.45
CA CYS A 20 -2.30 -22.84 -16.05
C CYS A 20 -1.19 -21.81 -15.87
N THR A 21 -0.16 -21.80 -16.74
CA THR A 21 0.91 -20.81 -16.67
C THR A 21 0.43 -19.41 -17.04
N VAL A 22 -0.45 -19.27 -18.03
CA VAL A 22 -1.08 -17.98 -18.36
C VAL A 22 -1.95 -17.47 -17.21
N ILE A 23 -2.76 -18.34 -16.58
CA ILE A 23 -3.56 -17.97 -15.41
C ILE A 23 -2.65 -17.53 -14.25
N TYR A 24 -1.56 -18.25 -13.99
CA TYR A 24 -0.58 -17.87 -12.97
C TYR A 24 0.02 -16.49 -13.29
N ILE A 25 0.47 -16.25 -14.52
CA ILE A 25 1.02 -14.95 -14.91
C ILE A 25 -0.02 -13.83 -14.75
N VAL A 26 -1.29 -14.06 -15.09
CA VAL A 26 -2.35 -13.05 -14.91
C VAL A 26 -2.63 -12.76 -13.43
N LEU A 27 -2.59 -13.78 -12.57
CA LEU A 27 -2.81 -13.63 -11.12
C LEU A 27 -1.64 -12.93 -10.40
N PHE A 28 -0.42 -13.05 -10.93
CA PHE A 28 0.80 -12.54 -10.31
C PHE A 28 1.50 -11.43 -11.11
N ALA A 29 0.92 -10.97 -12.22
CA ALA A 29 1.42 -9.81 -12.95
C ALA A 29 1.15 -8.55 -12.13
N ASP A 30 2.20 -8.01 -11.51
CA ASP A 30 2.13 -6.71 -10.86
C ASP A 30 2.02 -5.62 -11.94
N THR A 31 0.80 -5.14 -12.18
CA THR A 31 0.54 -4.07 -13.16
C THR A 31 0.81 -2.70 -12.54
N THR A 32 2.01 -2.45 -11.99
CA THR A 32 2.40 -1.10 -11.59
C THR A 32 2.94 -0.34 -12.81
N ASN A 33 2.05 -0.07 -13.78
CA ASN A 33 2.24 1.02 -14.75
C ASN A 33 2.07 2.42 -14.08
N GLY A 34 1.89 2.48 -12.77
CA GLY A 34 1.77 3.71 -11.99
C GLY A 34 3.12 4.12 -11.42
N GLN A 35 3.51 5.36 -11.65
CA GLN A 35 4.72 5.91 -11.02
C GLN A 35 4.58 5.81 -9.50
N HIS A 36 5.57 5.21 -8.85
CA HIS A 36 5.68 5.23 -7.39
C HIS A 36 5.61 6.67 -6.87
N TYR A 37 5.22 6.84 -5.60
CA TYR A 37 5.39 8.12 -4.96
C TYR A 37 6.87 8.53 -4.96
N SER A 38 7.12 9.83 -4.82
CA SER A 38 8.49 10.35 -4.73
C SER A 38 9.26 9.72 -3.57
N SER A 39 10.48 9.25 -3.82
CA SER A 39 11.36 8.68 -2.79
C SER A 39 12.05 9.74 -1.90
N LYS A 40 11.71 11.03 -2.05
CA LYS A 40 12.35 12.16 -1.37
C LYS A 40 12.43 12.00 0.16
N TYR A 41 11.46 11.31 0.76
CA TYR A 41 11.36 11.14 2.21
C TYR A 41 11.59 9.70 2.67
N ASP A 42 12.18 8.85 1.83
CA ASP A 42 12.43 7.43 2.17
C ASP A 42 13.58 7.27 3.18
N THR A 43 14.33 8.34 3.45
CA THR A 43 15.44 8.37 4.40
C THR A 43 15.05 8.84 5.80
N ILE A 44 13.77 9.13 6.04
CA ILE A 44 13.32 9.53 7.39
C ILE A 44 13.45 8.37 8.36
N ASP A 45 13.78 8.69 9.60
CA ASP A 45 13.78 7.72 10.69
C ASP A 45 12.36 7.55 11.24
N ILE A 46 11.66 6.53 10.73
CA ILE A 46 10.28 6.23 11.14
C ILE A 46 10.20 5.78 12.61
N GLU A 47 11.24 5.11 13.12
CA GLU A 47 11.27 4.60 14.49
C GLU A 47 11.43 5.76 15.47
N ALA A 48 12.35 6.68 15.20
CA ALA A 48 12.48 7.89 16.02
C ALA A 48 11.18 8.72 16.06
N ILE A 49 10.43 8.78 14.95
CA ILE A 49 9.13 9.47 14.90
C ILE A 49 8.10 8.72 15.76
N LEU A 50 8.00 7.39 15.60
CA LEU A 50 7.04 6.57 16.34
C LEU A 50 7.35 6.52 17.84
N ASP A 51 8.62 6.50 18.23
CA ASP A 51 9.02 6.40 19.64
C ASP A 51 8.99 7.75 20.38
N THR A 52 8.96 8.87 19.65
CA THR A 52 8.93 10.21 20.24
C THR A 52 7.50 10.78 20.23
N PRO A 53 6.77 10.83 21.37
CA PRO A 53 5.37 11.26 21.40
C PRO A 53 5.14 12.65 20.81
N ARG A 54 6.07 13.58 21.03
CA ARG A 54 6.01 14.93 20.46
C ARG A 54 6.01 14.90 18.93
N LEU A 55 6.91 14.11 18.32
CA LEU A 55 7.01 14.01 16.86
C LEU A 55 5.81 13.25 16.31
N ARG A 56 5.47 12.09 16.87
CA ARG A 56 4.29 11.31 16.46
C ARG A 56 3.02 12.14 16.47
N ASN A 57 2.75 12.86 17.56
CA ASN A 57 1.55 13.70 17.69
C ASN A 57 1.55 14.86 16.69
N GLN A 58 2.71 15.40 16.33
CA GLN A 58 2.82 16.44 15.30
C GLN A 58 2.38 15.94 13.91
N TYR A 59 2.74 14.69 13.55
CA TYR A 59 2.28 14.06 12.31
C TYR A 59 0.78 13.73 12.38
N VAL A 60 0.33 13.09 13.46
CA VAL A 60 -1.07 12.72 13.67
C VAL A 60 -1.99 13.93 13.62
N ASN A 61 -1.67 15.00 14.36
CA ASN A 61 -2.50 16.21 14.39
C ASN A 61 -2.55 16.91 13.02
N CYS A 62 -1.46 16.85 12.25
CA CYS A 62 -1.44 17.32 10.87
C CYS A 62 -2.41 16.51 9.98
N ILE A 63 -2.33 15.18 10.02
CA ILE A 63 -3.20 14.29 9.23
C ILE A 63 -4.67 14.49 9.62
N LEU A 64 -4.96 14.51 10.92
CA LEU A 64 -6.32 14.66 11.46
C LEU A 64 -6.89 16.08 11.37
N ASN A 65 -6.23 17.00 10.67
CA ASN A 65 -6.65 18.40 10.51
C ASN A 65 -6.78 19.17 11.85
N VAL A 66 -6.09 18.74 12.91
CA VAL A 66 -6.08 19.39 14.23
C VAL A 66 -5.09 20.56 14.27
N SER A 67 -3.96 20.44 13.57
CA SER A 67 -2.95 21.50 13.47
C SER A 67 -2.30 21.54 12.09
N PRO A 68 -1.66 22.66 11.69
CA PRO A 68 -0.88 22.71 10.46
C PRO A 68 0.27 21.69 10.44
N CYS A 69 0.62 21.21 9.25
CA CYS A 69 1.75 20.33 9.03
C CYS A 69 3.06 21.13 9.08
N VAL A 70 3.95 20.78 10.00
CA VAL A 70 5.17 21.54 10.28
C VAL A 70 6.32 21.17 9.32
N THR A 71 6.50 19.89 9.03
CA THR A 71 7.59 19.42 8.16
C THR A 71 7.11 19.16 6.73
N GLY A 72 8.04 19.23 5.78
CA GLY A 72 7.76 18.82 4.40
C GLY A 72 7.32 17.36 4.27
N ALA A 73 7.89 16.48 5.10
CA ALA A 73 7.51 15.06 5.16
C ALA A 73 6.08 14.86 5.68
N ALA A 74 5.67 15.59 6.73
CA ALA A 74 4.30 15.51 7.26
C ALA A 74 3.26 16.01 6.24
N ARG A 75 3.58 17.10 5.52
CA ARG A 75 2.72 17.61 4.44
C ARG A 75 2.59 16.61 3.30
N TYR A 76 3.72 16.06 2.86
CA TYR A 76 3.76 15.03 1.83
C TYR A 76 2.97 13.78 2.22
N LEU A 77 3.12 13.31 3.46
CA LEU A 77 2.32 12.20 3.98
C LEU A 77 0.83 12.55 3.91
N LYS A 78 0.42 13.71 4.41
CA LYS A 78 -1.00 14.13 4.37
C LYS A 78 -1.59 14.23 2.96
N GLU A 79 -0.79 14.59 1.96
CA GLU A 79 -1.25 14.65 0.57
C GLU A 79 -1.54 13.27 -0.01
N ASN A 80 -0.80 12.24 0.43
CA ASN A 80 -0.82 10.90 -0.17
C ASN A 80 -1.46 9.82 0.72
N TYR A 81 -1.58 10.04 2.04
CA TYR A 81 -1.94 8.99 3.00
C TYR A 81 -3.26 8.33 2.64
N ALA A 82 -4.30 9.09 2.29
CA ALA A 82 -5.63 8.53 2.09
C ALA A 82 -5.64 7.47 0.96
N GLU A 83 -4.95 7.75 -0.14
CA GLU A 83 -4.80 6.79 -1.24
C GLU A 83 -3.91 5.62 -0.85
N ALA A 84 -2.79 5.86 -0.16
CA ALA A 84 -1.93 4.80 0.36
C ALA A 84 -2.71 3.84 1.29
N PHE A 85 -3.59 4.36 2.14
CA PHE A 85 -4.41 3.58 3.07
C PHE A 85 -5.46 2.72 2.34
N VAL A 86 -6.24 3.33 1.45
CA VAL A 86 -7.34 2.61 0.77
C VAL A 86 -6.82 1.62 -0.27
N THR A 87 -5.70 1.92 -0.92
CA THR A 87 -5.11 1.04 -1.94
C THR A 87 -4.07 0.06 -1.38
N ARG A 88 -3.82 0.09 -0.06
CA ARG A 88 -2.80 -0.72 0.61
C ARG A 88 -1.41 -0.52 0.00
N CYS A 89 -0.97 0.72 -0.04
CA CYS A 89 0.36 1.14 -0.48
C CYS A 89 0.69 0.80 -1.96
N LYS A 90 -0.31 0.73 -2.85
CA LYS A 90 -0.10 0.32 -4.26
C LYS A 90 0.96 1.13 -5.02
N LYS A 91 1.17 2.40 -4.64
CA LYS A 91 2.17 3.29 -5.26
C LYS A 91 3.39 3.55 -4.37
N CYS A 92 3.48 2.90 -3.23
CA CYS A 92 4.61 3.09 -2.33
C CYS A 92 5.91 2.58 -2.96
N THR A 93 7.02 3.21 -2.62
CA THR A 93 8.33 2.56 -2.77
C THR A 93 8.44 1.40 -1.77
N GLU A 94 9.41 0.52 -1.95
CA GLU A 94 9.69 -0.56 -0.99
C GLU A 94 9.88 0.00 0.43
N LYS A 95 10.62 1.12 0.54
CA LYS A 95 10.85 1.76 1.84
C LYS A 95 9.59 2.36 2.46
N GLN A 96 8.72 2.93 1.65
CA GLN A 96 7.43 3.46 2.11
C GLN A 96 6.45 2.36 2.51
N ALA A 97 6.50 1.19 1.85
CA ALA A 97 5.73 0.02 2.25
C ALA A 97 6.18 -0.49 3.63
N GLU A 98 7.49 -0.60 3.87
CA GLU A 98 8.02 -0.91 5.21
C GLU A 98 7.55 0.10 6.27
N PHE A 99 7.56 1.40 5.93
CA PHE A 99 7.06 2.44 6.84
C PHE A 99 5.58 2.27 7.13
N PHE A 100 4.77 2.00 6.10
CA PHE A 100 3.34 1.77 6.23
C PHE A 100 3.06 0.62 7.20
N ASP A 101 3.75 -0.51 7.03
CA ASP A 101 3.59 -1.68 7.89
C ASP A 101 4.00 -1.39 9.33
N LYS A 102 5.15 -0.73 9.56
CA LYS A 102 5.59 -0.34 10.91
C LYS A 102 4.60 0.61 11.60
N VAL A 103 4.09 1.60 10.87
CA VAL A 103 3.11 2.56 11.39
C VAL A 103 1.80 1.84 11.72
N ALA A 104 1.32 0.98 10.82
CA ALA A 104 0.11 0.19 11.04
C ALA A 104 0.23 -0.69 12.27
N ASP A 105 1.32 -1.44 12.39
CA ASP A 105 1.59 -2.30 13.53
C ASP A 105 1.68 -1.52 14.84
N TRP A 106 2.36 -0.37 14.84
CA TRP A 106 2.50 0.43 16.05
C TRP A 106 1.15 0.99 16.50
N PHE A 107 0.39 1.63 15.62
CA PHE A 107 -0.88 2.26 15.99
C PHE A 107 -1.96 1.25 16.34
N THR A 108 -2.07 0.13 15.62
CA THR A 108 -3.06 -0.91 15.96
C THR A 108 -2.80 -1.54 17.32
N LYS A 109 -1.55 -1.64 17.77
CA LYS A 109 -1.17 -2.18 19.09
C LYS A 109 -1.26 -1.14 20.22
N ASN A 110 -0.87 0.11 19.96
CA ASN A 110 -0.66 1.11 21.01
C ASN A 110 -1.73 2.21 21.08
N ASP A 111 -2.36 2.56 19.96
CA ASP A 111 -3.37 3.63 19.88
C ASP A 111 -4.37 3.35 18.73
N PRO A 112 -5.23 2.32 18.90
CA PRO A 112 -6.17 1.90 17.87
C PRO A 112 -7.27 2.93 17.61
N GLU A 113 -7.56 3.82 18.56
CA GLU A 113 -8.53 4.90 18.37
C GLU A 113 -8.01 5.91 17.35
N THR A 114 -6.77 6.36 17.49
CA THR A 114 -6.15 7.26 16.51
C THR A 114 -6.04 6.60 15.13
N TRP A 115 -5.72 5.30 15.08
CA TRP A 115 -5.72 4.54 13.83
C TRP A 115 -7.08 4.60 13.12
N ASP A 116 -8.15 4.24 13.82
CA ASP A 116 -9.51 4.21 13.27
C ASP A 116 -9.96 5.60 12.80
N ARG A 117 -9.66 6.66 13.55
CA ARG A 117 -9.94 8.04 13.14
C ARG A 117 -9.22 8.40 11.84
N ALA A 118 -7.94 8.02 11.69
CA ALA A 118 -7.17 8.29 10.48
C ALA A 118 -7.74 7.55 9.25
N ILE A 119 -8.13 6.28 9.41
CA ILE A 119 -8.75 5.48 8.33
C ILE A 119 -10.10 6.06 7.92
N LYS A 120 -10.96 6.41 8.89
CA LYS A 120 -12.26 7.03 8.60
C LYS A 120 -12.10 8.35 7.86
N LEU A 121 -11.12 9.16 8.27
CA LEU A 121 -10.81 10.41 7.58
C LEU A 121 -10.30 10.16 6.16
N ALA A 122 -9.40 9.20 5.96
CA ALA A 122 -8.92 8.82 4.64
C ALA A 122 -10.05 8.42 3.68
N ILE A 123 -10.98 7.58 4.14
CA ILE A 123 -12.16 7.15 3.35
C ILE A 123 -13.03 8.37 3.01
N LYS A 124 -13.28 9.25 3.99
CA LYS A 124 -14.05 10.47 3.77
C LYS A 124 -13.39 11.37 2.72
N GLU A 125 -12.10 11.66 2.86
CA GLU A 125 -11.38 12.55 1.94
C GLU A 125 -11.35 12.01 0.51
N LEU A 126 -11.24 10.69 0.33
CA LEU A 126 -11.31 10.07 -0.99
C LEU A 126 -12.72 10.11 -1.59
N ARG A 127 -13.76 9.91 -0.78
CA ARG A 127 -15.14 10.07 -1.23
C ARG A 127 -15.41 11.50 -1.68
N ASP A 128 -15.01 12.47 -0.87
CA ASP A 128 -15.27 13.89 -1.13
C ASP A 128 -14.48 14.39 -2.36
N LYS A 129 -13.32 13.79 -2.69
CA LYS A 129 -12.56 14.06 -3.94
C LYS A 129 -13.20 13.48 -5.21
N ASN A 130 -14.05 12.46 -5.08
CA ASN A 130 -14.70 11.77 -6.21
C ASN A 130 -16.16 12.20 -6.41
N SER A 131 -16.67 13.12 -5.59
CA SER A 131 -17.99 13.75 -5.73
C SER A 131 -17.90 15.04 -6.52
#